data_AF-A0A7X8FUQ1-F1
#
_entry.id   AF-A0A7X8FUQ1-F1
#
_cell.length_a   1.000
_cell.length_b   1.000
_cell.length_c   1.000
_cell.angle_alpha   90.00
_cell.angle_beta   90.00
_cell.angle_gamma   90.00
#
_symmetry.space_group_name_H-M   'P 1'
#
loop_
_entity.id
_entity.type
_entity.pdbx_description
1 polymer ?
#
loop_
_entity_poly.entity_id
_entity_poly.type
_entity_poly.pdbx_seq_one_letter_code
_entity_poly.pdbx_strand_id
1 'polypeptide(L)'
;MKHTARRIKDCDAVIGFGLFNEPQPGFVGLRNLSDHARITARSGSAPTAFDAMAASSGFTRKIRRFSLFGALPVPGYELLNPAGEQLFREGFACPWKNAGVWDVRNGKPVVLKTDYFSKIPAGNASEGTPVSFAEQFLKPFQKRFMQALLKKHKHYLFFAEGVPMAERPSWNREDRVSPEGTTLPVVEAFHWYEGMTLLSKKWRPWICADSERGTPVFGRAAVKKSIAEQIGRLASRSRAEGVPAFLGEFGVPFDLAGSSSFQTGDYTKQEEALSLMYDGIDSAFIHSTIWNYSASNTHEQGDSWNTENLSIYSRSSGEGRAVRGFSRPYVMALSGKPLEMRFDTNSAVFQLRWDAVPGTSEIYVPSHWYPDGWETDVLPADIGIRKDPASQRLFLDCRASGVMTLRIQPCKKTVS
;
A
#
# COMPACT_ATOMS: atom_id res chain seq x y z
N MET A 1 21.93 0.43 1.84
CA MET A 1 21.22 1.73 1.92
C MET A 1 22.11 2.97 1.98
N LYS A 2 23.04 3.16 2.94
CA LYS A 2 23.91 4.36 2.94
C LYS A 2 24.68 4.58 1.62
N HIS A 3 25.17 3.51 1.00
CA HIS A 3 25.82 3.58 -0.31
C HIS A 3 24.84 4.03 -1.40
N THR A 4 23.68 3.39 -1.48
CA THR A 4 22.59 3.72 -2.42
C THR A 4 22.20 5.19 -2.31
N ALA A 5 21.85 5.66 -1.11
CA ALA A 5 21.47 7.06 -0.86
C ALA A 5 22.56 8.04 -1.29
N ARG A 6 23.83 7.75 -0.97
CA ARG A 6 24.97 8.56 -1.44
C ARG A 6 25.07 8.62 -2.96
N ARG A 7 24.77 7.52 -3.66
CA ARG A 7 24.88 7.42 -5.13
C ARG A 7 23.77 8.16 -5.86
N ILE A 8 22.58 8.25 -5.26
CA ILE A 8 21.40 8.87 -5.88
C ILE A 8 21.06 10.24 -5.30
N LYS A 9 21.97 10.81 -4.50
CA LYS A 9 21.71 12.04 -3.72
C LYS A 9 21.43 13.29 -4.56
N ASP A 10 21.94 13.31 -5.78
CA ASP A 10 21.81 14.42 -6.73
C ASP A 10 20.76 14.11 -7.81
N CYS A 11 19.94 13.06 -7.61
CA CYS A 11 18.85 12.72 -8.51
C CYS A 11 17.58 13.46 -8.09
N ASP A 12 17.18 14.48 -8.86
CA ASP A 12 16.01 15.33 -8.57
C ASP A 12 14.69 14.54 -8.49
N ALA A 13 14.63 13.35 -9.11
CA ALA A 13 13.47 12.48 -9.06
C ALA A 13 13.31 11.73 -7.72
N VAL A 14 14.33 11.73 -6.85
CA VAL A 14 14.31 11.01 -5.58
C VAL A 14 13.92 11.93 -4.43
N ILE A 15 12.66 11.83 -4.00
CA ILE A 15 12.12 12.64 -2.89
C ILE A 15 12.31 11.98 -1.51
N GLY A 16 12.65 10.69 -1.45
CA GLY A 16 12.65 9.95 -0.19
C GLY A 16 12.82 8.44 -0.33
N PHE A 17 12.56 7.71 0.76
CA PHE A 17 12.69 6.25 0.82
C PHE A 17 11.50 5.59 1.51
N GLY A 18 10.96 4.53 0.90
CA GLY A 18 10.20 3.50 1.61
C GLY A 18 11.10 2.76 2.58
N LEU A 19 10.64 2.58 3.82
CA LEU A 19 11.47 2.02 4.89
C LEU A 19 11.49 0.50 4.91
N PHE A 20 10.35 -0.13 4.62
CA PHE A 20 10.22 -1.58 4.49
C PHE A 20 8.86 -1.90 3.86
N ASN A 21 8.86 -2.48 2.66
CA ASN A 21 7.63 -2.87 1.98
C ASN A 21 6.95 -4.05 2.70
N GLU A 22 5.66 -3.91 2.99
CA GLU A 22 4.81 -4.98 3.55
C GLU A 22 5.46 -5.78 4.70
N PRO A 23 5.89 -5.11 5.79
CA PRO A 23 6.62 -5.76 6.87
C PRO A 23 5.79 -6.88 7.50
N GLN A 24 6.42 -8.01 7.80
CA GLN A 24 5.77 -9.18 8.37
C GLN A 24 6.43 -9.52 9.73
N PRO A 25 5.65 -9.79 10.79
CA PRO A 25 6.19 -9.97 12.15
C PRO A 25 6.97 -11.28 12.35
N GLY A 26 7.02 -12.18 11.37
CA GLY A 26 7.55 -13.52 11.52
C GLY A 26 6.80 -14.26 12.61
N PHE A 27 7.56 -14.73 13.61
CA PHE A 27 7.01 -15.33 14.82
C PHE A 27 6.80 -14.33 15.97
N VAL A 28 7.21 -13.06 15.85
CA VAL A 28 7.03 -12.06 16.92
C VAL A 28 5.54 -11.92 17.25
N GLY A 29 5.20 -12.07 18.53
CA GLY A 29 3.82 -12.06 19.02
C GLY A 29 3.08 -13.40 18.93
N LEU A 30 3.70 -14.45 18.37
CA LEU A 30 3.09 -15.79 18.29
C LEU A 30 2.89 -16.38 19.68
N ARG A 31 1.64 -16.71 20.01
CA ARG A 31 1.23 -17.20 21.35
C ARG A 31 1.65 -18.64 21.62
N ASN A 32 1.72 -19.49 20.59
CA ASN A 32 2.11 -20.88 20.72
C ASN A 32 2.89 -21.35 19.49
N LEU A 33 4.01 -22.05 19.69
CA LEU A 33 4.80 -22.61 18.60
C LEU A 33 4.10 -23.73 17.81
N SER A 34 3.06 -24.33 18.38
CA SER A 34 2.19 -25.30 17.70
C SER A 34 1.11 -24.63 16.84
N ASP A 35 1.03 -23.30 16.84
CA ASP A 35 0.09 -22.56 16.01
C ASP A 35 0.74 -22.15 14.68
N HIS A 36 -0.12 -21.81 13.73
CA HIS A 36 0.24 -21.10 12.51
C HIS A 36 0.10 -19.61 12.75
N ALA A 37 0.94 -18.80 12.09
CA ALA A 37 0.61 -17.39 11.90
C ALA A 37 -0.63 -17.24 10.98
N ARG A 38 -1.03 -16.01 10.65
CA ARG A 38 -2.12 -15.73 9.71
C ARG A 38 -1.87 -16.42 8.35
N ILE A 39 -2.75 -17.35 7.95
CA ILE A 39 -2.69 -18.02 6.65
C ILE A 39 -3.43 -17.15 5.62
N THR A 40 -2.70 -16.52 4.71
CA THR A 40 -3.28 -15.68 3.64
C THR A 40 -3.45 -16.42 2.31
N ALA A 41 -2.86 -17.62 2.17
CA ALA A 41 -3.04 -18.45 1.01
C ALA A 41 -4.44 -19.09 0.99
N ARG A 42 -5.12 -19.08 -0.17
CA ARG A 42 -6.46 -19.67 -0.32
C ARG A 42 -6.52 -21.14 0.12
N SER A 43 -5.48 -21.90 -0.19
CA SER A 43 -5.33 -23.31 0.18
C SER A 43 -3.88 -23.74 0.10
N GLY A 44 -3.47 -24.70 0.91
CA GLY A 44 -2.12 -25.25 0.88
C GLY A 44 -1.73 -25.91 2.20
N SER A 45 -0.50 -26.37 2.27
CA SER A 45 0.12 -26.86 3.51
C SER A 45 0.67 -25.68 4.30
N ALA A 46 0.38 -25.61 5.60
CA ALA A 46 0.90 -24.57 6.47
C ALA A 46 1.67 -25.21 7.63
N PRO A 47 3.00 -25.07 7.72
CA PRO A 47 3.75 -25.56 8.87
C PRO A 47 3.48 -24.69 10.10
N THR A 48 3.51 -25.29 11.29
CA THR A 48 3.59 -24.52 12.55
C THR A 48 4.96 -23.87 12.66
N ALA A 49 5.13 -22.90 13.57
CA ALA A 49 6.46 -22.34 13.83
C ALA A 49 7.46 -23.44 14.23
N PHE A 50 7.03 -24.37 15.09
CA PHE A 50 7.88 -25.49 15.49
C PHE A 50 8.21 -26.45 14.34
N ASP A 51 7.24 -26.74 13.45
CA ASP A 51 7.52 -27.57 12.29
C ASP A 51 8.57 -26.94 11.39
N ALA A 52 8.50 -25.62 11.15
CA ALA A 52 9.51 -24.91 10.37
C ALA A 52 10.90 -24.99 11.05
N MET A 53 10.96 -24.80 12.37
CA MET A 53 12.21 -24.91 13.14
C MET A 53 12.82 -26.32 13.08
N ALA A 54 12.02 -27.34 13.35
CA ALA A 54 12.48 -28.73 13.34
C ALA A 54 12.87 -29.17 11.94
N ALA A 55 12.08 -28.84 10.92
CA ALA A 55 12.40 -29.11 9.52
C ALA A 55 13.72 -28.47 9.10
N SER A 56 13.98 -27.21 9.50
CA SER A 56 15.25 -26.53 9.19
C SER A 56 16.48 -27.21 9.80
N SER A 57 16.30 -28.03 10.84
CA SER A 57 17.35 -28.80 11.51
C SER A 57 17.39 -30.28 11.09
N GLY A 58 16.80 -30.63 9.94
CA GLY A 58 16.88 -31.99 9.39
C GLY A 58 15.80 -32.97 9.89
N PHE A 59 14.77 -32.51 10.60
CA PHE A 59 13.68 -33.39 11.04
C PHE A 59 12.51 -33.35 10.08
N THR A 60 12.15 -34.48 9.48
CA THR A 60 10.93 -34.58 8.67
C THR A 60 9.67 -34.29 9.49
N ARG A 61 8.77 -33.47 8.95
CA ARG A 61 7.53 -33.03 9.62
C ARG A 61 6.30 -33.38 8.79
N LYS A 62 5.21 -33.75 9.47
CA LYS A 62 3.88 -33.92 8.85
C LYS A 62 3.11 -32.61 8.97
N ILE A 63 2.90 -31.93 7.85
CA ILE A 63 2.28 -30.61 7.79
C ILE A 63 0.80 -30.75 7.42
N ARG A 64 -0.06 -30.05 8.15
CA ARG A 64 -1.49 -30.02 7.88
C ARG A 64 -1.81 -29.18 6.65
N ARG A 65 -2.85 -29.60 5.94
CA ARG A 65 -3.39 -28.88 4.79
C ARG A 65 -4.61 -28.06 5.21
N PHE A 66 -4.75 -26.90 4.60
CA PHE A 66 -5.85 -25.97 4.83
C PHE A 66 -6.45 -25.49 3.51
N SER A 67 -7.69 -25.05 3.59
CA SER A 67 -8.41 -24.31 2.54
C SER A 67 -9.17 -23.14 3.17
N LEU A 68 -9.72 -22.28 2.31
CA LEU A 68 -10.43 -21.06 2.72
C LEU A 68 -9.58 -20.18 3.65
N PHE A 69 -8.35 -19.85 3.24
CA PHE A 69 -7.48 -18.92 3.99
C PHE A 69 -7.19 -19.41 5.42
N GLY A 70 -7.00 -20.72 5.58
CA GLY A 70 -6.74 -21.35 6.88
C GLY A 70 -7.99 -21.73 7.69
N ALA A 71 -9.19 -21.31 7.27
CA ALA A 71 -10.42 -21.55 8.05
C ALA A 71 -10.84 -23.03 8.08
N LEU A 72 -10.55 -23.79 7.03
CA LEU A 72 -10.97 -25.18 6.92
C LEU A 72 -9.76 -26.13 6.81
N PRO A 73 -9.48 -26.95 7.84
CA PRO A 73 -8.50 -28.02 7.72
C PRO A 73 -8.99 -29.06 6.70
N VAL A 74 -8.08 -29.53 5.85
CA VAL A 74 -8.35 -30.54 4.82
C VAL A 74 -7.72 -31.87 5.25
N PRO A 75 -8.37 -33.03 5.04
CA PRO A 75 -7.77 -34.32 5.34
C PRO A 75 -6.42 -34.54 4.63
N GLY A 76 -5.53 -35.26 5.32
CA GLY A 76 -4.19 -35.58 4.82
C GLY A 76 -3.10 -34.63 5.32
N TYR A 77 -1.86 -34.99 4.98
CA TYR A 77 -0.66 -34.26 5.38
C TYR A 77 0.33 -34.23 4.22
N GLU A 78 1.22 -33.24 4.26
CA GLU A 78 2.40 -33.18 3.39
C GLU A 78 3.66 -33.40 4.24
N LEU A 79 4.66 -34.08 3.69
CA LEU A 79 5.95 -34.24 4.35
C LEU A 79 6.83 -33.04 4.03
N LEU A 80 7.14 -32.24 5.06
CA LEU A 80 8.15 -31.20 4.96
C LEU A 80 9.52 -31.78 5.33
N ASN A 81 10.51 -31.51 4.49
CA ASN A 81 11.87 -32.02 4.58
C ASN A 81 11.96 -33.56 4.68
N PRO A 82 11.44 -34.32 3.69
CA PRO A 82 11.49 -35.79 3.71
C PRO A 82 12.90 -36.37 3.60
N ALA A 83 13.86 -35.61 3.05
CA ALA A 83 15.26 -36.02 2.93
C ALA A 83 16.09 -35.74 4.20
N GLY A 84 15.53 -35.04 5.20
CA GLY A 84 16.23 -34.73 6.44
C GLY A 84 17.39 -33.76 6.27
N GLU A 85 17.35 -32.90 5.25
CA GLU A 85 18.42 -31.96 4.96
C GLU A 85 18.51 -30.88 6.05
N GLN A 86 19.74 -30.55 6.45
CA GLN A 86 19.96 -29.47 7.39
C GLN A 86 20.18 -28.15 6.65
N LEU A 87 19.43 -27.12 7.04
CA LEU A 87 19.63 -25.76 6.54
C LEU A 87 20.95 -25.16 7.07
N PHE A 88 21.33 -25.53 8.29
CA PHE A 88 22.50 -24.99 8.96
C PHE A 88 23.76 -25.75 8.57
N ARG A 89 24.81 -25.00 8.21
CA ARG A 89 26.14 -25.56 7.93
C ARG A 89 26.78 -26.09 9.20
N GLU A 90 27.80 -26.93 9.03
CA GLU A 90 28.62 -27.42 10.14
C GLU A 90 29.12 -26.27 11.04
N GLY A 91 29.05 -26.46 12.35
CA GLY A 91 29.37 -25.44 13.36
C GLY A 91 28.24 -24.45 13.64
N PHE A 92 27.15 -24.47 12.88
CA PHE A 92 25.97 -23.64 13.11
C PHE A 92 24.75 -24.50 13.46
N ALA A 93 23.82 -23.90 14.21
CA ALA A 93 22.58 -24.56 14.60
C ALA A 93 21.42 -23.56 14.55
N CYS A 94 20.20 -24.10 14.65
CA CYS A 94 18.99 -23.31 14.75
C CYS A 94 19.10 -22.26 15.87
N PRO A 95 18.92 -20.96 15.59
CA PRO A 95 19.09 -19.91 16.60
C PRO A 95 18.10 -20.08 17.76
N TRP A 96 16.90 -20.60 17.49
CA TRP A 96 15.90 -20.89 18.53
C TRP A 96 16.25 -22.13 19.36
N LYS A 97 16.98 -23.10 18.79
CA LYS A 97 17.56 -24.19 19.59
C LYS A 97 18.62 -23.64 20.56
N ASN A 98 19.52 -22.78 20.07
CA ASN A 98 20.55 -22.12 20.89
C ASN A 98 19.94 -21.24 21.99
N ALA A 99 18.81 -20.59 21.74
CA ALA A 99 18.06 -19.82 22.73
C ALA A 99 17.23 -20.68 23.72
N GLY A 100 17.32 -22.02 23.61
CA GLY A 100 16.61 -22.96 24.47
C GLY A 100 15.09 -22.95 24.27
N VAL A 101 14.62 -22.60 23.07
CA VAL A 101 13.18 -22.61 22.72
C VAL A 101 12.69 -24.03 22.50
N TRP A 102 13.55 -24.86 21.91
CA TRP A 102 13.32 -26.28 21.68
C TRP A 102 14.64 -27.03 21.70
N ASP A 103 14.61 -28.36 21.86
CA ASP A 103 15.80 -29.21 21.82
C ASP A 103 15.47 -30.61 21.31
N VAL A 104 16.47 -31.49 21.19
CA VAL A 104 16.32 -32.88 20.80
C VAL A 104 16.38 -33.76 22.05
N ARG A 105 15.28 -34.46 22.35
CA ARG A 105 15.23 -35.45 23.44
C ARG A 105 14.90 -36.81 22.87
N ASN A 106 15.69 -37.83 23.20
CA ASN A 106 15.55 -39.19 22.68
C ASN A 106 15.47 -39.24 21.14
N GLY A 107 16.33 -38.45 20.48
CA GLY A 107 16.38 -38.35 19.01
C GLY A 107 15.20 -37.60 18.37
N LYS A 108 14.29 -37.00 19.15
CA LYS A 108 13.11 -36.29 18.63
C LYS A 108 13.15 -34.81 19.00
N PRO A 109 12.72 -33.90 18.10
CA PRO A 109 12.62 -32.49 18.43
C PRO A 109 11.44 -32.28 19.40
N VAL A 110 11.67 -31.53 20.48
CA VAL A 110 10.71 -31.23 21.54
C VAL A 110 10.73 -29.73 21.85
N VAL A 111 9.55 -29.10 21.91
CA VAL A 111 9.40 -27.71 22.35
C VAL A 111 9.68 -27.59 23.85
N LEU A 112 10.48 -26.60 24.25
CA LEU A 112 10.78 -26.30 25.65
C LEU A 112 10.09 -25.02 26.15
N LYS A 113 9.85 -24.05 25.25
CA LYS A 113 9.19 -22.77 25.55
C LYS A 113 8.11 -22.49 24.50
N THR A 114 6.87 -22.86 24.81
CA THR A 114 5.74 -22.79 23.85
C THR A 114 5.35 -21.36 23.48
N ASP A 115 5.49 -20.40 24.39
CA ASP A 115 5.03 -19.01 24.26
C ASP A 115 6.18 -18.01 24.12
N TYR A 116 7.34 -18.49 23.64
CA TYR A 116 8.59 -17.74 23.60
C TYR A 116 8.47 -16.38 22.90
N PHE A 117 7.72 -16.31 21.80
CA PHE A 117 7.61 -15.08 21.00
C PHE A 117 6.48 -14.14 21.41
N SER A 118 5.59 -14.55 22.32
CA SER A 118 4.57 -13.67 22.89
C SER A 118 5.05 -12.93 24.14
N LYS A 119 6.36 -12.98 24.44
CA LYS A 119 6.97 -12.33 25.59
C LYS A 119 8.15 -11.46 25.14
N ILE A 120 8.30 -10.33 25.81
CA ILE A 120 9.51 -9.51 25.70
C ILE A 120 10.63 -10.14 26.54
N PRO A 121 11.86 -10.26 26.02
CA PRO A 121 12.98 -10.84 26.76
C PRO A 121 13.27 -10.13 28.08
N ALA A 122 13.73 -10.89 29.07
CA ALA A 122 14.13 -10.34 30.35
C ALA A 122 15.27 -9.31 30.20
N GLY A 123 15.20 -8.22 30.96
CA GLY A 123 16.14 -7.10 30.91
C GLY A 123 15.91 -6.11 29.77
N ASN A 124 14.89 -6.31 28.92
CA ASN A 124 14.45 -5.29 27.98
C ASN A 124 13.61 -4.22 28.72
N ALA A 125 13.71 -2.96 28.30
CA ALA A 125 12.95 -1.85 28.90
C ALA A 125 11.42 -2.03 28.84
N SER A 126 10.92 -2.88 27.95
CA SER A 126 9.50 -3.21 27.80
C SER A 126 9.14 -4.60 28.35
N GLU A 127 9.97 -5.18 29.20
CA GLU A 127 9.66 -6.45 29.87
C GLU A 127 8.30 -6.38 30.60
N GLY A 128 7.52 -7.47 30.52
CA GLY A 128 6.17 -7.55 31.12
C GLY A 128 5.06 -6.87 30.32
N THR A 129 5.37 -6.12 29.26
CA THR A 129 4.35 -5.52 28.39
C THR A 129 3.90 -6.49 27.28
N PRO A 130 2.68 -6.33 26.74
CA PRO A 130 2.25 -7.07 25.55
C PRO A 130 3.20 -6.83 24.37
N VAL A 131 3.50 -7.90 23.63
CA VAL A 131 4.32 -7.81 22.42
C VAL A 131 3.56 -7.07 21.32
N SER A 132 4.14 -5.99 20.81
CA SER A 132 3.73 -5.33 19.57
C SER A 132 4.92 -5.29 18.61
N PHE A 133 4.77 -5.97 17.48
CA PHE A 133 5.80 -5.96 16.44
C PHE A 133 6.02 -4.54 15.90
N ALA A 134 4.93 -3.82 15.65
CA ALA A 134 4.98 -2.48 15.08
C ALA A 134 5.74 -1.50 16.00
N GLU A 135 5.41 -1.49 17.29
CA GLU A 135 5.95 -0.53 18.25
C GLU A 135 7.35 -0.90 18.75
N GLN A 136 7.60 -2.17 19.05
CA GLN A 136 8.81 -2.59 19.77
C GLN A 136 9.93 -3.07 18.84
N PHE A 137 9.63 -3.37 17.56
CA PHE A 137 10.61 -3.94 16.62
C PHE A 137 10.69 -3.13 15.33
N LEU A 138 9.56 -2.90 14.65
CA LEU A 138 9.51 -2.21 13.37
C LEU A 138 9.84 -0.72 13.52
N LYS A 139 9.19 0.01 14.45
CA LYS A 139 9.47 1.44 14.69
C LYS A 139 10.93 1.70 15.05
N PRO A 140 11.59 0.96 15.98
CA PRO A 140 13.01 1.13 16.25
C PRO A 140 13.91 0.89 15.03
N PHE A 141 13.60 -0.12 14.20
CA PHE A 141 14.30 -0.34 12.94
C PHE A 141 14.15 0.87 12.00
N GLN A 142 12.92 1.34 11.79
CA GLN A 142 12.58 2.49 10.96
C GLN A 142 13.28 3.76 11.47
N LYS A 143 13.26 4.06 12.78
CA LYS A 143 13.98 5.19 13.40
C LYS A 143 15.48 5.14 13.11
N ARG A 144 16.11 3.98 13.32
CA ARG A 144 17.54 3.80 13.04
C ARG A 144 17.86 3.99 11.56
N PHE A 145 16.99 3.52 10.67
CA PHE A 145 17.14 3.68 9.24
C PHE A 145 17.08 5.17 8.84
N MET A 146 16.05 5.89 9.29
CA MET A 146 15.88 7.32 9.03
C MET A 146 17.06 8.15 9.53
N GLN A 147 17.46 7.94 10.79
CA GLN A 147 18.61 8.62 11.40
C GLN A 147 19.91 8.36 10.62
N ALA A 148 20.10 7.16 10.10
CA ALA A 148 21.28 6.80 9.32
C ALA A 148 21.36 7.56 7.98
N LEU A 149 20.22 7.97 7.41
CA LEU A 149 20.14 8.68 6.13
C LEU A 149 20.05 10.21 6.29
N LEU A 150 19.30 10.70 7.28
CA LEU A 150 19.16 12.14 7.56
C LEU A 150 20.48 12.85 7.85
N LYS A 151 21.44 12.15 8.46
CA LYS A 151 22.79 12.70 8.71
C LYS A 151 23.49 13.20 7.45
N LYS A 152 23.07 12.75 6.27
CA LYS A 152 23.69 13.09 4.98
C LYS A 152 22.75 13.84 4.04
N HIS A 153 21.44 13.70 4.21
CA HIS A 153 20.44 14.19 3.27
C HIS A 153 19.19 14.67 4.01
N LYS A 154 19.12 15.99 4.27
CA LYS A 154 18.06 16.59 5.08
C LYS A 154 16.72 16.79 4.36
N HIS A 155 16.69 16.63 3.03
CA HIS A 155 15.51 16.88 2.20
C HIS A 155 14.64 15.63 1.99
N TYR A 156 15.10 14.44 2.39
CA TYR A 156 14.35 13.20 2.15
C TYR A 156 13.12 13.08 3.04
N LEU A 157 12.03 12.60 2.45
CA LEU A 157 10.89 12.05 3.16
C LEU A 157 11.10 10.55 3.45
N PHE A 158 10.50 10.06 4.53
CA PHE A 158 10.52 8.63 4.86
C PHE A 158 9.12 8.06 4.92
N PHE A 159 8.85 7.16 3.99
CA PHE A 159 7.56 6.49 3.83
C PHE A 159 7.57 5.26 4.74
N ALA A 160 6.95 5.41 5.91
CA ALA A 160 6.87 4.37 6.93
C ALA A 160 5.59 3.55 6.71
N GLU A 161 5.77 2.26 6.53
CA GLU A 161 4.68 1.29 6.41
C GLU A 161 4.52 0.49 7.71
N GLY A 162 3.39 -0.21 7.84
CA GLY A 162 3.16 -1.20 8.87
C GLY A 162 2.71 -2.53 8.27
N VAL A 163 2.36 -3.49 9.11
CA VAL A 163 1.97 -4.82 8.63
C VAL A 163 0.68 -4.70 7.80
N PRO A 164 0.64 -5.23 6.56
CA PRO A 164 -0.56 -5.17 5.74
C PRO A 164 -1.79 -5.69 6.49
N MET A 165 -2.85 -4.88 6.51
CA MET A 165 -4.12 -5.17 7.20
C MET A 165 -3.95 -5.54 8.69
N ALA A 166 -2.93 -5.03 9.38
CA ALA A 166 -2.68 -5.30 10.79
C ALA A 166 -2.01 -4.09 11.49
N GLU A 167 -1.13 -4.37 12.46
CA GLU A 167 -0.49 -3.35 13.29
C GLU A 167 0.37 -2.40 12.45
N ARG A 168 0.22 -1.11 12.74
CA ARG A 168 1.02 -0.02 12.20
C ARG A 168 1.72 0.72 13.33
N PRO A 169 2.96 1.17 13.15
CA PRO A 169 3.63 1.98 14.17
C PRO A 169 2.90 3.31 14.30
N SER A 170 2.79 3.82 15.52
CA SER A 170 2.38 5.20 15.80
C SER A 170 3.54 6.16 15.57
N TRP A 171 3.28 7.39 15.16
CA TRP A 171 4.30 8.41 14.93
C TRP A 171 3.93 9.73 15.62
N ASN A 172 3.69 9.64 16.93
CA ASN A 172 3.47 10.81 17.78
C ASN A 172 4.67 11.79 17.72
N ARG A 173 4.48 13.00 18.23
CA ARG A 173 5.48 14.06 18.13
C ARG A 173 6.83 13.62 18.70
N GLU A 174 6.84 12.93 19.83
CA GLU A 174 8.02 12.47 20.55
C GLU A 174 8.75 11.34 19.78
N ASP A 175 8.00 10.50 19.08
CA ASP A 175 8.54 9.40 18.28
C ASP A 175 9.35 9.89 17.08
N ARG A 176 8.99 11.08 16.58
CA ARG A 176 9.56 11.72 15.39
C ARG A 176 10.73 12.63 15.71
N VAL A 177 11.31 12.58 16.92
CA VAL A 177 12.51 13.35 17.25
C VAL A 177 13.71 12.40 17.37
N SER A 178 14.79 12.73 16.68
CA SER A 178 16.08 12.04 16.83
C SER A 178 16.76 12.37 18.17
N PRO A 179 17.69 11.55 18.66
CA PRO A 179 18.47 11.88 19.86
C PRO A 179 19.14 13.25 19.82
N GLU A 180 19.50 13.72 18.62
CA GLU A 180 20.09 15.03 18.37
C GLU A 180 19.06 16.18 18.24
N GLY A 181 17.77 15.94 18.55
CA GLY A 181 16.71 16.95 18.54
C GLY A 181 16.16 17.29 17.15
N THR A 182 16.60 16.61 16.09
CA THR A 182 16.09 16.84 14.73
C THR A 182 14.79 16.06 14.50
N THR A 183 13.76 16.74 13.98
CA THR A 183 12.50 16.11 13.56
C THR A 183 12.71 15.20 12.33
N LEU A 184 12.21 13.97 12.41
CA LEU A 184 12.20 12.98 11.35
C LEU A 184 11.02 13.29 10.40
N PRO A 185 11.24 13.48 9.09
CA PRO A 185 10.19 13.78 8.10
C PRO A 185 9.46 12.50 7.68
N VAL A 186 8.69 11.95 8.62
CA VAL A 186 7.89 10.73 8.42
C VAL A 186 6.63 11.03 7.64
N VAL A 187 6.29 10.14 6.72
CA VAL A 187 5.00 10.03 6.01
C VAL A 187 4.51 8.61 6.23
N GLU A 188 3.26 8.43 6.68
CA GLU A 188 2.69 7.07 6.80
C GLU A 188 2.22 6.62 5.42
N ALA A 189 2.90 5.61 4.87
CA ALA A 189 2.56 4.98 3.60
C ALA A 189 1.79 3.68 3.90
N PHE A 190 0.47 3.69 3.71
CA PHE A 190 -0.34 2.48 3.90
C PHE A 190 -0.75 1.90 2.56
N HIS A 191 -1.04 0.59 2.55
CA HIS A 191 -1.57 -0.08 1.36
C HIS A 191 -3.08 -0.27 1.50
N TRP A 192 -3.79 -0.20 0.38
CA TRP A 192 -5.20 -0.55 0.33
C TRP A 192 -5.52 -1.20 -1.01
N TYR A 193 -6.16 -2.37 -0.94
CA TYR A 193 -6.67 -3.09 -2.10
C TYR A 193 -8.11 -3.53 -1.85
N GLU A 194 -8.93 -3.53 -2.90
CA GLU A 194 -10.24 -4.20 -2.83
C GLU A 194 -10.00 -5.72 -2.88
N GLY A 195 -10.03 -6.34 -1.70
CA GLY A 195 -9.59 -7.71 -1.51
C GLY A 195 -10.37 -8.75 -2.33
N MET A 196 -11.67 -8.55 -2.57
CA MET A 196 -12.44 -9.51 -3.35
C MET A 196 -11.98 -9.55 -4.81
N THR A 197 -11.71 -8.41 -5.40
CA THR A 197 -11.22 -8.26 -6.78
C THR A 197 -9.79 -8.76 -6.89
N LEU A 198 -8.91 -8.38 -5.96
CA LEU A 198 -7.51 -8.82 -5.95
C LEU A 198 -7.40 -10.36 -5.89
N LEU A 199 -8.17 -10.99 -5.00
CA LEU A 199 -8.11 -12.44 -4.78
C LEU A 199 -8.86 -13.26 -5.85
N SER A 200 -10.01 -12.77 -6.33
CA SER A 200 -10.83 -13.51 -7.29
C SER A 200 -10.50 -13.20 -8.76
N LYS A 201 -9.75 -12.13 -9.01
CA LYS A 201 -9.50 -11.54 -10.34
C LYS A 201 -10.80 -11.26 -11.10
N LYS A 202 -11.86 -10.89 -10.37
CA LYS A 202 -13.18 -10.55 -10.93
C LYS A 202 -13.69 -9.28 -10.28
N TRP A 203 -13.82 -8.24 -11.09
CA TRP A 203 -14.43 -6.98 -10.67
C TRP A 203 -15.96 -7.13 -10.57
N ARG A 204 -16.53 -6.68 -9.44
CA ARG A 204 -17.98 -6.66 -9.19
C ARG A 204 -18.35 -5.34 -8.48
N PRO A 205 -18.88 -4.34 -9.19
CA PRO A 205 -19.07 -2.99 -8.62
C PRO A 205 -20.16 -2.93 -7.53
N TRP A 206 -20.91 -4.01 -7.30
CA TRP A 206 -22.00 -4.08 -6.34
C TRP A 206 -21.67 -4.88 -5.07
N ILE A 207 -20.47 -5.45 -4.95
CA ILE A 207 -20.05 -6.15 -3.73
C ILE A 207 -18.57 -5.94 -3.45
N CYS A 208 -18.25 -5.64 -2.19
CA CYS A 208 -16.88 -5.64 -1.67
C CYS A 208 -16.88 -6.13 -0.22
N ALA A 209 -15.68 -6.22 0.37
CA ALA A 209 -15.53 -6.41 1.81
C ALA A 209 -14.86 -5.18 2.43
N ASP A 210 -15.42 -4.69 3.55
CA ASP A 210 -14.68 -3.77 4.42
C ASP A 210 -13.60 -4.59 5.13
N SER A 211 -12.36 -4.38 4.70
CA SER A 211 -11.21 -5.18 5.11
C SER A 211 -10.80 -4.94 6.57
N GLU A 212 -11.09 -3.76 7.12
CA GLU A 212 -10.82 -3.41 8.52
C GLU A 212 -11.90 -3.95 9.46
N ARG A 213 -13.16 -3.97 9.00
CA ARG A 213 -14.31 -4.43 9.80
C ARG A 213 -14.66 -5.90 9.61
N GLY A 214 -14.17 -6.53 8.55
CA GLY A 214 -14.51 -7.90 8.19
C GLY A 214 -15.96 -8.06 7.72
N THR A 215 -16.60 -7.01 7.22
CA THR A 215 -18.03 -7.02 6.85
C THR A 215 -18.23 -6.93 5.34
N PRO A 216 -19.08 -7.78 4.73
CA PRO A 216 -19.46 -7.63 3.34
C PRO A 216 -20.32 -6.38 3.13
N VAL A 217 -20.16 -5.72 1.98
CA VAL A 217 -20.91 -4.53 1.59
C VAL A 217 -21.58 -4.79 0.25
N PHE A 218 -22.87 -4.44 0.14
CA PHE A 218 -23.70 -4.72 -1.03
C PHE A 218 -24.33 -3.46 -1.61
N GLY A 219 -24.38 -3.39 -2.94
CA GLY A 219 -24.93 -2.27 -3.71
C GLY A 219 -23.87 -1.29 -4.18
N ARG A 220 -23.98 -0.81 -5.43
CA ARG A 220 -22.96 0.05 -6.07
C ARG A 220 -22.64 1.31 -5.25
N ALA A 221 -23.67 2.00 -4.75
CA ALA A 221 -23.49 3.20 -3.93
C ALA A 221 -22.81 2.89 -2.58
N ALA A 222 -23.19 1.78 -1.94
CA ALA A 222 -22.60 1.36 -0.68
C ALA A 222 -21.14 0.92 -0.84
N VAL A 223 -20.80 0.22 -1.93
CA VAL A 223 -19.42 -0.14 -2.27
C VAL A 223 -18.56 1.10 -2.45
N LYS A 224 -19.01 2.08 -3.27
CA LYS A 224 -18.29 3.35 -3.45
C LYS A 224 -18.06 4.06 -2.11
N LYS A 225 -19.10 4.15 -1.28
CA LYS A 225 -19.01 4.75 0.06
C LYS A 225 -18.03 3.99 0.96
N SER A 226 -18.08 2.66 0.96
CA SER A 226 -17.19 1.82 1.79
C SER A 226 -15.72 1.98 1.41
N ILE A 227 -15.41 2.04 0.11
CA ILE A 227 -14.03 2.28 -0.37
C ILE A 227 -13.52 3.63 0.14
N ALA A 228 -14.30 4.70 -0.04
CA ALA A 228 -13.94 6.03 0.44
C ALA A 228 -13.78 6.08 1.97
N GLU A 229 -14.69 5.44 2.72
CA GLU A 229 -14.61 5.38 4.19
C GLU A 229 -13.40 4.59 4.68
N GLN A 230 -13.05 3.46 4.03
CA GLN A 230 -11.85 2.70 4.37
C GLN A 230 -10.59 3.54 4.18
N ILE A 231 -10.40 4.13 2.98
CA ILE A 231 -9.24 4.98 2.68
C ILE A 231 -9.19 6.18 3.65
N GLY A 232 -10.34 6.81 3.92
CA GLY A 232 -10.46 7.92 4.85
C GLY A 232 -10.06 7.58 6.28
N ARG A 233 -10.45 6.40 6.80
CA ARG A 233 -10.04 5.93 8.14
C ARG A 233 -8.55 5.65 8.22
N LEU A 234 -7.99 5.02 7.20
CA LEU A 234 -6.54 4.77 7.12
C LEU A 234 -5.76 6.08 7.15
N ALA A 235 -6.22 7.09 6.38
CA ALA A 235 -5.59 8.40 6.35
C ALA A 235 -5.80 9.23 7.63
N SER A 236 -6.95 9.11 8.30
CA SER A 236 -7.25 9.92 9.49
C SER A 236 -6.38 9.54 10.68
N ARG A 237 -5.99 8.26 10.80
CA ARG A 237 -5.11 7.77 11.87
C ARG A 237 -3.78 8.51 11.92
N SER A 238 -3.02 8.53 10.83
CA SER A 238 -1.72 9.22 10.78
C SER A 238 -1.87 10.74 10.91
N ARG A 239 -2.94 11.32 10.36
CA ARG A 239 -3.24 12.75 10.53
C ARG A 239 -3.49 13.12 11.99
N ALA A 240 -4.16 12.28 12.76
CA ALA A 240 -4.36 12.48 14.20
C ALA A 240 -3.03 12.51 14.98
N GLU A 241 -2.01 11.81 14.49
CA GLU A 241 -0.64 11.82 15.02
C GLU A 241 0.21 13.00 14.47
N GLY A 242 -0.37 13.83 13.58
CA GLY A 242 0.31 14.94 12.92
C GLY A 242 1.29 14.51 11.84
N VAL A 243 1.01 13.38 11.16
CA VAL A 243 1.82 12.79 10.09
C VAL A 243 1.03 12.76 8.77
N PRO A 244 1.63 13.15 7.64
CA PRO A 244 0.97 13.03 6.35
C PRO A 244 0.63 11.57 6.02
N ALA A 245 -0.57 11.37 5.50
CA ALA A 245 -1.05 10.10 4.99
C ALA A 245 -0.72 9.97 3.49
N PHE A 246 -0.22 8.80 3.09
CA PHE A 246 0.11 8.46 1.71
C PHE A 246 -0.39 7.06 1.40
N LEU A 247 -1.10 6.88 0.28
CA LEU A 247 -1.50 5.55 -0.19
C LEU A 247 -0.35 4.96 -1.00
N GLY A 248 0.53 4.23 -0.31
CA GLY A 248 1.78 3.68 -0.87
C GLY A 248 1.55 2.64 -1.96
N GLU A 249 0.51 1.83 -1.82
CA GLU A 249 0.13 0.88 -2.87
C GLU A 249 -1.38 0.69 -2.91
N PHE A 250 -1.87 0.61 -4.14
CA PHE A 250 -3.22 0.18 -4.50
C PHE A 250 -3.22 -0.20 -5.97
N GLY A 251 -4.25 -0.89 -6.43
CA GLY A 251 -4.38 -1.19 -7.84
C GLY A 251 -5.39 -2.29 -8.12
N VAL A 252 -5.40 -2.73 -9.37
CA VAL A 252 -6.24 -3.82 -9.85
C VAL A 252 -5.40 -4.80 -10.66
N PRO A 253 -5.66 -6.11 -10.59
CA PRO A 253 -5.13 -7.03 -11.58
C PRO A 253 -5.61 -6.61 -12.97
N PHE A 254 -4.75 -6.62 -13.96
CA PHE A 254 -5.08 -6.37 -15.36
C PHE A 254 -5.53 -7.63 -16.07
N ASP A 255 -5.21 -8.82 -15.53
CA ASP A 255 -5.65 -10.13 -16.01
C ASP A 255 -7.07 -10.51 -15.50
N LEU A 256 -7.93 -9.51 -15.25
CA LEU A 256 -9.31 -9.74 -14.82
C LEU A 256 -10.08 -10.64 -15.78
N ALA A 257 -10.95 -11.46 -15.20
CA ALA A 257 -11.86 -12.33 -15.94
C ALA A 257 -11.14 -13.22 -16.96
N GLY A 258 -9.97 -13.76 -16.58
CA GLY A 258 -9.17 -14.61 -17.45
C GLY A 258 -8.52 -13.83 -18.59
N SER A 259 -8.02 -12.62 -18.30
CA SER A 259 -7.23 -11.83 -19.25
C SER A 259 -7.98 -11.35 -20.50
N SER A 260 -9.32 -11.29 -20.45
CA SER A 260 -10.15 -10.92 -21.61
C SER A 260 -9.74 -9.61 -22.29
N SER A 261 -9.34 -8.60 -21.50
CA SER A 261 -8.89 -7.31 -21.99
C SER A 261 -7.62 -7.36 -22.84
N PHE A 262 -6.79 -8.40 -22.71
CA PHE A 262 -5.54 -8.52 -23.48
C PHE A 262 -5.79 -8.85 -24.96
N GLN A 263 -6.94 -9.47 -25.24
CA GLN A 263 -7.37 -9.80 -26.60
C GLN A 263 -8.27 -8.71 -27.18
N THR A 264 -9.15 -8.12 -26.35
CA THR A 264 -10.16 -7.16 -26.81
C THR A 264 -9.68 -5.71 -26.80
N GLY A 265 -8.64 -5.39 -26.02
CA GLY A 265 -8.26 -4.00 -25.71
C GLY A 265 -9.25 -3.28 -24.78
N ASP A 266 -10.34 -3.95 -24.37
CA ASP A 266 -11.37 -3.38 -23.51
C ASP A 266 -10.98 -3.49 -22.03
N TYR A 267 -10.50 -2.39 -21.48
CA TYR A 267 -10.14 -2.25 -20.07
C TYR A 267 -11.24 -1.65 -19.19
N THR A 268 -12.50 -1.56 -19.67
CA THR A 268 -13.61 -0.87 -18.96
C THR A 268 -13.77 -1.32 -17.51
N LYS A 269 -13.56 -2.61 -17.20
CA LYS A 269 -13.66 -3.12 -15.82
C LYS A 269 -12.53 -2.63 -14.92
N GLN A 270 -11.31 -2.63 -15.43
CA GLN A 270 -10.13 -2.08 -14.75
C GLN A 270 -10.31 -0.57 -14.56
N GLU A 271 -10.83 0.13 -15.57
CA GLU A 271 -11.10 1.56 -15.52
C GLU A 271 -12.20 1.91 -14.49
N GLU A 272 -13.31 1.17 -14.44
CA GLU A 272 -14.39 1.37 -13.45
C GLU A 272 -13.85 1.12 -12.02
N ALA A 273 -13.08 0.05 -11.83
CA ALA A 273 -12.51 -0.29 -10.53
C ALA A 273 -11.53 0.79 -10.04
N LEU A 274 -10.56 1.19 -10.88
CA LEU A 274 -9.62 2.27 -10.57
C LEU A 274 -10.35 3.59 -10.35
N SER A 275 -11.39 3.90 -11.14
CA SER A 275 -12.24 5.08 -10.97
C SER A 275 -12.76 5.21 -9.54
N LEU A 276 -13.35 4.14 -9.00
CA LEU A 276 -13.88 4.11 -7.63
C LEU A 276 -12.80 4.21 -6.55
N MET A 277 -11.63 3.62 -6.75
CA MET A 277 -10.53 3.72 -5.79
C MET A 277 -10.04 5.16 -5.67
N TYR A 278 -9.81 5.80 -6.81
CA TYR A 278 -9.40 7.20 -6.86
C TYR A 278 -10.48 8.17 -6.38
N ASP A 279 -11.77 7.88 -6.57
CA ASP A 279 -12.83 8.69 -5.93
C ASP A 279 -12.66 8.70 -4.39
N GLY A 280 -12.27 7.56 -3.82
CA GLY A 280 -11.92 7.46 -2.40
C GLY A 280 -10.66 8.25 -2.03
N ILE A 281 -9.61 8.16 -2.87
CA ILE A 281 -8.35 8.92 -2.71
C ILE A 281 -8.61 10.43 -2.74
N ASP A 282 -9.39 10.90 -3.72
CA ASP A 282 -9.79 12.29 -3.90
C ASP A 282 -10.57 12.78 -2.69
N SER A 283 -11.54 12.00 -2.22
CA SER A 283 -12.34 12.34 -1.02
C SER A 283 -11.50 12.42 0.26
N ALA A 284 -10.39 11.68 0.31
CA ALA A 284 -9.47 11.68 1.44
C ALA A 284 -8.40 12.78 1.32
N PHE A 285 -8.22 13.44 0.17
CA PHE A 285 -7.12 14.36 -0.10
C PHE A 285 -5.74 13.79 0.23
N ILE A 286 -5.45 12.59 -0.27
CA ILE A 286 -4.14 11.94 -0.12
C ILE A 286 -3.50 11.73 -1.49
N HIS A 287 -2.17 11.72 -1.53
CA HIS A 287 -1.44 11.23 -2.70
C HIS A 287 -1.40 9.71 -2.69
N SER A 288 -1.15 9.12 -3.86
CA SER A 288 -1.09 7.67 -4.03
C SER A 288 -0.05 7.24 -5.05
N THR A 289 0.37 5.98 -4.95
CA THR A 289 1.18 5.28 -5.94
C THR A 289 0.49 4.00 -6.36
N ILE A 290 0.10 3.94 -7.64
CA ILE A 290 -0.53 2.75 -8.21
C ILE A 290 0.52 1.64 -8.36
N TRP A 291 0.20 0.45 -7.88
CA TRP A 291 0.96 -0.76 -8.13
C TRP A 291 0.48 -1.33 -9.48
N ASN A 292 1.29 -1.33 -10.53
CA ASN A 292 2.62 -0.72 -10.61
C ASN A 292 2.93 -0.15 -12.00
N TYR A 293 4.12 0.39 -12.19
CA TYR A 293 4.72 0.53 -13.52
C TYR A 293 5.93 -0.39 -13.62
N SER A 294 5.91 -1.31 -14.58
CA SER A 294 7.00 -2.23 -14.88
C SER A 294 7.25 -2.25 -16.38
N ALA A 295 8.40 -1.71 -16.79
CA ALA A 295 8.79 -1.64 -18.19
C ALA A 295 9.01 -3.04 -18.82
N SER A 296 9.21 -4.08 -17.99
CA SER A 296 9.32 -5.48 -18.40
C SER A 296 7.99 -6.22 -18.40
N ASN A 297 6.88 -5.59 -17.97
CA ASN A 297 5.60 -6.27 -17.93
C ASN A 297 5.18 -6.77 -19.31
N THR A 298 4.72 -8.02 -19.39
CA THR A 298 4.05 -8.58 -20.59
C THR A 298 2.65 -9.07 -20.23
N HIS A 299 1.80 -9.30 -21.24
CA HIS A 299 0.49 -9.93 -21.03
C HIS A 299 0.63 -11.34 -20.45
N GLU A 300 1.66 -12.08 -20.88
CA GLU A 300 1.86 -13.48 -20.58
C GLU A 300 2.51 -13.71 -19.21
N GLN A 301 3.55 -12.92 -18.88
CA GLN A 301 4.39 -13.16 -17.69
C GLN A 301 4.12 -12.17 -16.56
N GLY A 302 3.26 -11.17 -16.77
CA GLY A 302 3.09 -10.07 -15.84
C GLY A 302 4.41 -9.31 -15.67
N ASP A 303 4.68 -8.85 -14.46
CA ASP A 303 5.83 -8.01 -14.10
C ASP A 303 7.21 -8.68 -14.20
N SER A 304 7.24 -10.00 -14.44
CA SER A 304 8.44 -10.86 -14.49
C SER A 304 9.22 -10.95 -13.17
N TRP A 305 8.61 -10.54 -12.05
CA TRP A 305 9.21 -10.65 -10.72
C TRP A 305 8.55 -11.73 -9.89
N ASN A 306 7.24 -11.60 -9.66
CA ASN A 306 6.45 -12.57 -8.90
C ASN A 306 5.20 -13.02 -9.67
N THR A 307 5.18 -12.74 -11.00
CA THR A 307 4.09 -13.07 -11.94
C THR A 307 2.81 -12.25 -11.72
N GLU A 308 2.90 -11.15 -10.97
CA GLU A 308 1.80 -10.21 -10.83
C GLU A 308 1.50 -9.48 -12.14
N ASN A 309 0.22 -9.32 -12.44
CA ASN A 309 -0.22 -8.57 -13.62
C ASN A 309 -0.95 -7.30 -13.19
N LEU A 310 -0.31 -6.45 -12.40
CA LEU A 310 -0.88 -5.18 -11.90
C LEU A 310 -0.39 -3.95 -12.67
N SER A 311 0.54 -4.11 -13.61
CA SER A 311 1.20 -2.96 -14.22
C SER A 311 0.26 -2.08 -15.06
N ILE A 312 0.37 -0.76 -15.00
CA ILE A 312 -0.35 0.14 -15.91
C ILE A 312 0.22 0.16 -17.33
N TYR A 313 1.28 -0.61 -17.60
CA TYR A 313 1.93 -0.69 -18.90
C TYR A 313 2.12 -2.15 -19.31
N SER A 314 2.13 -2.43 -20.60
CA SER A 314 2.53 -3.73 -21.13
C SER A 314 3.42 -3.56 -22.36
N ARG A 315 4.58 -4.22 -22.35
CA ARG A 315 5.47 -4.30 -23.50
C ARG A 315 4.84 -5.08 -24.65
N SER A 316 3.92 -6.01 -24.37
CA SER A 316 3.24 -6.79 -25.41
C SER A 316 2.39 -5.90 -26.32
N SER A 317 1.81 -4.81 -25.80
CA SER A 317 1.08 -3.80 -26.59
C SER A 317 1.91 -2.54 -26.88
N GLY A 318 2.93 -2.24 -26.07
CA GLY A 318 3.69 -0.99 -26.16
C GLY A 318 2.95 0.23 -25.61
N GLU A 319 1.82 0.02 -24.92
CA GLU A 319 0.89 1.07 -24.52
C GLU A 319 0.54 1.03 -23.02
N GLY A 320 0.01 2.15 -22.53
CA GLY A 320 -0.63 2.22 -21.22
C GLY A 320 -1.95 1.47 -21.22
N ARG A 321 -2.23 0.75 -20.13
CA ARG A 321 -3.42 -0.06 -19.93
C ARG A 321 -4.39 0.67 -19.01
N ALA A 322 -5.68 0.71 -19.36
CA ALA A 322 -6.72 1.37 -18.57
C ALA A 322 -6.41 2.85 -18.23
N VAL A 323 -5.85 3.61 -19.18
CA VAL A 323 -5.37 4.99 -18.94
C VAL A 323 -6.44 5.90 -18.35
N ARG A 324 -7.70 5.78 -18.82
CA ARG A 324 -8.84 6.56 -18.31
C ARG A 324 -9.15 6.24 -16.85
N GLY A 325 -8.77 5.06 -16.37
CA GLY A 325 -8.95 4.62 -15.00
C GLY A 325 -8.05 5.32 -13.99
N PHE A 326 -6.88 5.85 -14.39
CA PHE A 326 -5.92 6.42 -13.45
C PHE A 326 -5.41 7.82 -13.83
N SER A 327 -5.38 8.18 -15.11
CA SER A 327 -4.97 9.50 -15.56
C SER A 327 -6.21 10.39 -15.67
N ARG A 328 -6.45 11.22 -14.66
CA ARG A 328 -7.63 12.11 -14.54
C ARG A 328 -7.21 13.50 -14.06
N PRO A 329 -8.05 14.53 -14.19
CA PRO A 329 -7.76 15.84 -13.61
C PRO A 329 -7.59 15.75 -12.10
N TYR A 330 -6.55 16.38 -11.55
CA TYR A 330 -6.33 16.43 -10.11
C TYR A 330 -5.50 17.66 -9.72
N VAL A 331 -5.57 18.04 -8.45
CA VAL A 331 -4.79 19.14 -7.88
C VAL A 331 -3.35 18.69 -7.63
N MET A 332 -2.39 19.31 -8.31
CA MET A 332 -0.97 19.06 -8.10
C MET A 332 -0.43 19.84 -6.91
N ALA A 333 -0.82 21.12 -6.81
CA ALA A 333 -0.48 22.00 -5.70
C ALA A 333 -1.66 22.96 -5.44
N LEU A 334 -2.00 23.18 -4.17
CA LEU A 334 -3.14 24.00 -3.78
C LEU A 334 -2.69 25.14 -2.86
N SER A 335 -3.01 26.38 -3.24
CA SER A 335 -2.87 27.53 -2.36
C SER A 335 -4.08 27.64 -1.45
N GLY A 336 -4.08 26.86 -0.37
CA GLY A 336 -5.15 26.83 0.62
C GLY A 336 -5.48 25.43 1.11
N LYS A 337 -6.64 25.29 1.76
CA LYS A 337 -7.11 24.01 2.31
C LYS A 337 -8.19 23.42 1.42
N PRO A 338 -8.03 22.17 0.93
CA PRO A 338 -9.07 21.54 0.13
C PRO A 338 -10.32 21.25 0.97
N LEU A 339 -11.49 21.44 0.38
CA LEU A 339 -12.80 21.19 1.00
C LEU A 339 -13.58 20.11 0.27
N GLU A 340 -13.49 20.05 -1.06
CA GLU A 340 -14.10 19.02 -1.90
C GLU A 340 -13.29 18.84 -3.19
N MET A 341 -13.07 17.61 -3.64
CA MET A 341 -12.52 17.30 -4.96
C MET A 341 -13.25 16.09 -5.54
N ARG A 342 -13.68 16.20 -6.80
CA ARG A 342 -14.40 15.13 -7.50
C ARG A 342 -14.12 15.18 -8.98
N PHE A 343 -14.03 14.01 -9.59
CA PHE A 343 -14.08 13.84 -11.04
C PHE A 343 -15.22 12.89 -11.42
N ASP A 344 -16.06 13.29 -12.36
CA ASP A 344 -17.13 12.44 -12.90
C ASP A 344 -16.68 11.87 -14.24
N THR A 345 -16.39 10.56 -14.27
CA THR A 345 -15.85 9.87 -15.45
C THR A 345 -16.85 9.70 -16.59
N ASN A 346 -18.16 9.86 -16.34
CA ASN A 346 -19.18 9.79 -17.40
C ASN A 346 -19.28 11.10 -18.17
N SER A 347 -19.22 12.22 -17.44
CA SER A 347 -19.37 13.57 -18.01
C SER A 347 -18.03 14.30 -18.24
N ALA A 348 -16.92 13.73 -17.78
CA ALA A 348 -15.59 14.34 -17.75
C ALA A 348 -15.55 15.69 -17.01
N VAL A 349 -16.43 15.88 -16.02
CA VAL A 349 -16.48 17.10 -15.21
C VAL A 349 -15.62 16.94 -13.97
N PHE A 350 -14.63 17.82 -13.80
CA PHE A 350 -13.84 17.95 -12.57
C PHE A 350 -14.36 19.13 -11.74
N GLN A 351 -14.47 18.93 -10.43
CA GLN A 351 -14.91 19.94 -9.48
C GLN A 351 -13.95 19.99 -8.29
N LEU A 352 -13.63 21.21 -7.87
CA LEU A 352 -12.81 21.49 -6.70
C LEU A 352 -13.46 22.62 -5.90
N ARG A 353 -13.54 22.45 -4.58
CA ARG A 353 -13.84 23.53 -3.63
C ARG A 353 -12.71 23.59 -2.60
N TRP A 354 -12.21 24.79 -2.31
CA TRP A 354 -11.14 24.96 -1.34
C TRP A 354 -11.25 26.30 -0.62
N ASP A 355 -10.73 26.36 0.61
CA ASP A 355 -10.53 27.60 1.35
C ASP A 355 -9.17 28.16 0.94
N ALA A 356 -9.20 29.10 0.01
CA ALA A 356 -8.03 29.65 -0.65
C ALA A 356 -7.29 30.63 0.23
N VAL A 357 -5.98 30.75 -0.03
CA VAL A 357 -5.14 31.84 0.44
C VAL A 357 -4.36 32.43 -0.74
N PRO A 358 -3.86 33.67 -0.65
CA PRO A 358 -3.10 34.28 -1.75
C PRO A 358 -1.92 33.40 -2.19
N GLY A 359 -1.85 33.13 -3.50
CA GLY A 359 -0.85 32.24 -4.10
C GLY A 359 -1.38 31.53 -5.34
N THR A 360 -0.54 30.67 -5.93
CA THR A 360 -0.86 29.95 -7.16
C THR A 360 -1.19 28.48 -6.86
N SER A 361 -2.32 28.01 -7.38
CA SER A 361 -2.67 26.59 -7.41
C SER A 361 -2.39 26.01 -8.81
N GLU A 362 -1.98 24.75 -8.87
CA GLU A 362 -1.68 24.02 -10.10
C GLU A 362 -2.56 22.77 -10.18
N ILE A 363 -3.23 22.61 -11.32
CA ILE A 363 -4.12 21.50 -11.62
C ILE A 363 -3.62 20.79 -12.88
N TYR A 364 -3.50 19.47 -12.83
CA TYR A 364 -3.26 18.64 -13.99
C TYR A 364 -4.57 18.43 -14.75
N VAL A 365 -4.56 18.62 -16.07
CA VAL A 365 -5.74 18.46 -16.93
C VAL A 365 -5.37 17.57 -18.13
N PRO A 366 -5.56 16.25 -18.04
CA PRO A 366 -5.14 15.30 -19.07
C PRO A 366 -5.91 15.48 -20.39
N SER A 367 -5.18 15.64 -21.49
CA SER A 367 -5.77 15.91 -22.82
C SER A 367 -6.65 14.78 -23.35
N HIS A 368 -6.39 13.53 -22.99
CA HIS A 368 -7.20 12.38 -23.44
C HIS A 368 -8.63 12.38 -22.89
N TRP A 369 -8.92 13.17 -21.85
CA TRP A 369 -10.28 13.42 -21.38
C TRP A 369 -10.98 14.56 -22.12
N TYR A 370 -10.21 15.41 -22.80
CA TYR A 370 -10.67 16.66 -23.42
C TYR A 370 -10.07 16.84 -24.82
N PRO A 371 -10.35 15.93 -25.77
CA PRO A 371 -9.75 15.99 -27.12
C PRO A 371 -10.10 17.29 -27.86
N ASP A 372 -11.29 17.84 -27.61
CA ASP A 372 -11.78 19.10 -28.19
C ASP A 372 -11.50 20.32 -27.27
N GLY A 373 -10.64 20.14 -26.27
CA GLY A 373 -10.36 21.14 -25.25
C GLY A 373 -11.37 21.16 -24.09
N TRP A 374 -11.11 22.07 -23.15
CA TRP A 374 -11.89 22.22 -21.91
C TRP A 374 -12.12 23.69 -21.55
N GLU A 375 -13.26 23.93 -20.92
CA GLU A 375 -13.64 25.21 -20.35
C GLU A 375 -13.65 25.16 -18.82
N THR A 376 -13.56 26.34 -18.21
CA THR A 376 -13.40 26.51 -16.76
C THR A 376 -14.35 27.56 -16.23
N ASP A 377 -15.09 27.19 -15.19
CA ASP A 377 -15.85 28.13 -14.37
C ASP A 377 -15.17 28.24 -13.01
N VAL A 378 -14.89 29.45 -12.55
CA VAL A 378 -14.29 29.71 -11.24
C VAL A 378 -15.11 30.76 -10.50
N LEU A 379 -15.43 30.50 -9.23
CA LEU A 379 -16.15 31.44 -8.36
C LEU A 379 -15.40 31.65 -7.04
N PRO A 380 -15.32 32.89 -6.52
CA PRO A 380 -15.63 34.16 -7.22
C PRO A 380 -14.73 34.40 -8.45
N ALA A 381 -15.16 35.27 -9.37
CA ALA A 381 -14.52 35.44 -10.69
C ALA A 381 -13.21 36.26 -10.68
N ASP A 382 -12.73 36.68 -9.50
CA ASP A 382 -11.56 37.56 -9.31
C ASP A 382 -10.21 36.80 -9.22
N ILE A 383 -10.17 35.56 -9.73
CA ILE A 383 -8.98 34.70 -9.74
C ILE A 383 -8.30 34.78 -11.10
N GLY A 384 -6.96 34.92 -11.10
CA GLY A 384 -6.19 34.84 -12.33
C GLY A 384 -6.20 33.41 -12.87
N ILE A 385 -6.56 33.24 -14.15
CA ILE A 385 -6.61 31.92 -14.80
C ILE A 385 -5.57 31.89 -15.91
N ARG A 386 -4.64 30.94 -15.83
CA ARG A 386 -3.67 30.67 -16.90
C ARG A 386 -3.76 29.22 -17.32
N LYS A 387 -4.11 28.99 -18.59
CA LYS A 387 -4.19 27.65 -19.19
C LYS A 387 -2.90 27.36 -19.96
N ASP A 388 -2.35 26.17 -19.77
CA ASP A 388 -1.27 25.62 -20.59
C ASP A 388 -1.66 24.20 -21.02
N PRO A 389 -2.50 24.06 -22.07
CA PRO A 389 -2.95 22.75 -22.54
C PRO A 389 -1.82 21.87 -23.07
N ALA A 390 -0.75 22.47 -23.61
CA ALA A 390 0.40 21.73 -24.14
C ALA A 390 1.12 20.95 -23.02
N SER A 391 1.28 21.57 -21.85
CA SER A 391 1.80 20.90 -20.65
C SER A 391 0.72 20.21 -19.82
N GLN A 392 -0.54 20.16 -20.29
CA GLN A 392 -1.69 19.63 -19.54
C GLN A 392 -1.85 20.28 -18.15
N ARG A 393 -1.70 21.61 -18.08
CA ARG A 393 -1.76 22.40 -16.83
C ARG A 393 -2.82 23.49 -16.86
N LEU A 394 -3.38 23.74 -15.68
CA LEU A 394 -4.20 24.91 -15.34
C LEU A 394 -3.62 25.54 -14.07
N PHE A 395 -3.38 26.85 -14.11
CA PHE A 395 -2.93 27.63 -12.96
C PHE A 395 -4.02 28.61 -12.52
N LEU A 396 -4.24 28.69 -11.20
CA LEU A 396 -5.17 29.61 -10.56
C LEU A 396 -4.43 30.51 -9.58
N ASP A 397 -4.38 31.81 -9.87
CA ASP A 397 -3.71 32.83 -9.07
C ASP A 397 -4.73 33.53 -8.17
N CYS A 398 -4.81 33.08 -6.92
CA CYS A 398 -5.70 33.61 -5.90
C CYS A 398 -5.07 34.88 -5.30
N ARG A 399 -5.82 35.99 -5.26
CA ARG A 399 -5.37 37.26 -4.67
C ARG A 399 -5.91 37.52 -3.27
N ALA A 400 -7.00 36.87 -2.92
CA ALA A 400 -7.68 37.00 -1.64
C ALA A 400 -7.89 35.62 -1.01
N SER A 401 -8.08 35.61 0.31
CA SER A 401 -8.49 34.41 1.02
C SER A 401 -10.01 34.21 0.94
N GLY A 402 -10.46 32.96 0.99
CA GLY A 402 -11.88 32.62 1.05
C GLY A 402 -12.23 31.37 0.26
N VAL A 403 -13.49 30.94 0.36
CA VAL A 403 -13.95 29.72 -0.31
C VAL A 403 -14.08 29.96 -1.81
N MET A 404 -13.35 29.17 -2.59
CA MET A 404 -13.35 29.19 -4.04
C MET A 404 -13.90 27.87 -4.59
N THR A 405 -14.53 27.92 -5.76
CA THR A 405 -14.92 26.75 -6.54
C THR A 405 -14.32 26.81 -7.94
N LEU A 406 -13.88 25.66 -8.44
CA LEU A 406 -13.42 25.44 -9.79
C LEU A 406 -14.26 24.31 -10.39
N ARG A 407 -14.67 24.49 -11.64
CA ARG A 407 -15.26 23.46 -12.47
C ARG A 407 -14.55 23.42 -13.82
N ILE A 408 -14.07 22.24 -14.22
CA ILE A 408 -13.50 21.98 -15.54
C ILE A 408 -14.45 21.03 -16.28
N GLN A 409 -14.80 21.34 -17.52
CA GLN A 409 -15.66 20.50 -18.35
C GLN A 409 -15.22 20.48 -19.82
N PRO A 410 -15.62 19.48 -20.61
CA PRO A 410 -15.38 19.49 -22.05
C PRO A 410 -16.01 20.71 -22.72
N CYS A 411 -15.35 21.26 -23.74
CA CYS A 411 -15.96 22.27 -24.59
C CYS A 411 -17.27 21.72 -25.19
N LYS A 412 -18.30 22.57 -25.29
CA LYS A 412 -19.50 22.22 -26.06
C LYS A 412 -19.08 21.96 -27.50
N LYS A 413 -19.41 20.77 -28.04
CA LYS A 413 -19.24 20.49 -29.47
C LYS A 413 -19.97 21.58 -30.25
N THR A 414 -19.22 22.39 -30.98
CA THR A 414 -19.79 23.23 -32.03
C THR A 414 -20.30 22.26 -33.08
N VAL A 415 -21.61 22.06 -33.14
CA VAL A 415 -22.24 21.32 -34.23
C VAL A 415 -22.03 22.18 -35.48
N SER A 416 -21.00 21.89 -36.26
CA SER A 416 -20.78 22.46 -37.59
C SER A 416 -21.67 21.78 -38.61
#